data_AF-A0A5C5FWL1-F1
#
_entry.id   AF-A0A5C5FWL1-F1
#
_cell.length_a   1.000
_cell.length_b   1.000
_cell.length_c   1.000
_cell.angle_alpha   90.00
_cell.angle_beta   90.00
_cell.angle_gamma   90.00
#
_symmetry.space_group_name_H-M   'P 1'
#
loop_
_entity.id
_entity.type
_entity.pdbx_description
1 polymer ?
#
loop_
_entity_poly.entity_id
_entity_poly.type
_entity_poly.pdbx_seq_one_letter_code
_entity_poly.pdbx_strand_id
1 'polypeptide(L)' 'MAAQPLYRDPWAKREAWRKSPIFSNRAMFRNLFPGFGIAVVAFTAYVAYDETVNSAKKSHH' A
#
# COMPACT_ATOMS: atom_id res chain seq x y z
N MET A 1 -7.97 -31.39 20.84
CA MET A 1 -8.03 -29.94 21.12
C MET A 1 -9.37 -29.65 21.80
N ALA A 2 -9.39 -29.05 22.99
CA ALA A 2 -10.64 -28.68 23.65
C ALA A 2 -11.34 -27.56 22.84
N ALA A 3 -12.59 -27.78 22.44
CA ALA A 3 -13.40 -26.76 21.79
C ALA A 3 -13.70 -25.66 22.81
N GLN A 4 -13.08 -24.50 22.66
CA GLN A 4 -13.37 -23.35 23.51
C GLN A 4 -14.82 -22.90 23.24
N PRO A 5 -15.60 -22.53 24.27
CA PRO A 5 -16.94 -22.02 24.07
C PRO A 5 -16.89 -20.79 23.17
N LEU A 6 -17.65 -20.82 22.08
CA LEU A 6 -17.79 -19.69 21.16
C LEU A 6 -18.43 -18.52 21.89
N TYR A 7 -17.61 -17.59 22.38
CA TYR A 7 -18.10 -16.34 22.95
C TYR A 7 -18.81 -15.53 21.86
N ARG A 8 -20.10 -15.29 22.07
CA ARG A 8 -20.93 -14.50 21.18
C ARG A 8 -21.25 -13.18 21.89
N ASP A 9 -20.63 -12.10 21.42
CA ASP A 9 -20.87 -10.77 21.95
C ASP A 9 -22.35 -10.37 21.72
N PRO A 10 -23.14 -10.12 22.79
CA PRO A 10 -24.55 -9.75 22.67
C PRO A 10 -24.77 -8.38 22.01
N TRP A 11 -23.74 -7.53 21.97
CA TRP A 11 -23.79 -6.20 21.36
C TRP A 11 -23.23 -6.14 19.95
N ALA A 12 -22.78 -7.27 19.38
CA ALA A 12 -22.16 -7.29 18.06
C ALA A 12 -23.02 -6.65 16.96
N LYS A 13 -24.35 -6.80 17.02
CA LYS A 13 -25.29 -6.16 16.09
C LYS A 13 -25.35 -4.64 16.27
N ARG A 14 -25.22 -4.16 17.50
CA ARG A 14 -25.19 -2.71 17.83
C ARG A 14 -23.85 -2.10 17.44
N GLU A 15 -22.74 -2.82 17.57
CA GLU A 15 -21.40 -2.35 17.19
C GLU A 15 -21.08 -2.55 15.69
N ALA A 16 -21.96 -3.19 14.94
CA ALA A 16 -21.76 -3.50 13.52
C ALA A 16 -21.53 -2.25 12.66
N TRP A 17 -22.17 -1.11 12.99
CA TRP A 17 -22.00 0.15 12.24
C TRP A 17 -20.57 0.69 12.31
N ARG A 18 -19.83 0.40 13.40
CA ARG A 18 -18.42 0.81 13.55
C ARG A 18 -17.49 -0.01 12.66
N LYS A 19 -17.87 -1.25 12.36
CA LYS A 19 -17.11 -2.17 11.50
C LYS A 19 -17.40 -1.91 10.01
N SER A 20 -17.34 -0.64 9.62
CA SER A 20 -17.47 -0.26 8.20
C SER A 20 -16.20 -0.64 7.43
N PRO A 21 -16.30 -1.16 6.19
CA PRO A 21 -15.15 -1.42 5.32
C PRO A 21 -14.25 -0.20 5.09
N ILE A 22 -14.82 1.00 5.22
CA ILE A 22 -14.13 2.28 5.08
C ILE A 22 -13.08 2.48 6.18
N PHE A 23 -13.35 1.96 7.38
CA PHE A 23 -12.44 2.02 8.54
C PHE A 23 -11.56 0.78 8.66
N SER A 24 -11.52 -0.08 7.64
CA SER A 24 -10.61 -1.21 7.66
C SER A 24 -9.15 -0.75 7.56
N ASN A 25 -8.24 -1.41 8.27
CA ASN A 25 -6.80 -1.13 8.20
C ASN A 25 -6.31 -1.11 6.74
N ARG A 26 -6.81 -2.02 5.90
CA ARG A 26 -6.49 -2.07 4.47
C ARG A 26 -6.85 -0.78 3.73
N ALA A 27 -8.03 -0.23 4.01
CA ALA A 27 -8.46 1.03 3.40
C ALA A 27 -7.59 2.21 3.86
N MET A 28 -7.21 2.23 5.15
CA MET A 28 -6.29 3.24 5.69
C MET A 28 -4.89 3.16 5.04
N PHE A 29 -4.31 1.96 4.94
CA PHE A 29 -2.98 1.76 4.35
C PHE A 29 -2.92 2.10 2.85
N ARG A 30 -3.98 1.79 2.10
CA ARG A 30 -4.03 2.13 0.67
C ARG A 30 -3.91 3.63 0.40
N ASN A 31 -4.39 4.45 1.33
CA ASN A 31 -4.42 5.90 1.20
C ASN A 31 -3.22 6.59 1.87
N LEU A 32 -2.28 5.83 2.45
CA LEU A 32 -1.14 6.37 3.18
C LEU A 32 -0.16 7.13 2.26
N PHE A 33 0.01 6.67 1.02
CA PHE A 33 0.91 7.30 0.05
C PHE A 33 0.19 7.62 -1.27
N PRO A 34 -0.58 8.72 -1.31
CA PRO A 34 -1.23 9.15 -2.53
C PRO A 34 -0.15 9.44 -3.59
N GLY A 35 -0.27 8.81 -4.76
CA GLY A 35 0.65 9.02 -5.88
C GLY A 35 1.98 8.26 -5.80
N PHE A 36 2.18 7.37 -4.82
CA PHE A 36 3.42 6.57 -4.72
C PHE A 36 3.73 5.79 -6.01
N GLY A 37 2.72 5.19 -6.64
CA GLY A 37 2.91 4.47 -7.90
C GLY A 37 3.43 5.36 -9.02
N ILE A 38 2.93 6.59 -9.12
CA ILE A 38 3.38 7.57 -10.13
C ILE A 38 4.82 8.00 -9.82
N ALA A 39 5.13 8.27 -8.55
CA ALA A 39 6.46 8.66 -8.12
C ALA A 39 7.50 7.57 -8.43
N VAL A 40 7.20 6.30 -8.16
CA VAL A 40 8.07 5.17 -8.48
C VAL A 40 8.32 5.09 -9.99
N VAL A 41 7.27 5.18 -10.81
CA VAL A 41 7.41 5.13 -12.27
C VAL A 41 8.26 6.30 -12.78
N ALA A 42 7.97 7.53 -12.36
CA ALA A 42 8.73 8.70 -12.77
C ALA A 42 10.21 8.60 -12.35
N PHE A 43 10.48 8.16 -11.13
CA PHE A 43 11.82 7.96 -10.61
C PHE A 43 12.59 6.90 -11.41
N THR A 44 11.98 5.74 -11.67
CA THR A 44 12.62 4.69 -12.47
C THR A 44 12.91 5.12 -13.90
N ALA A 45 12.00 5.87 -14.54
CA ALA A 45 12.23 6.43 -15.86
C ALA A 45 13.40 7.43 -15.87
N TYR A 46 13.48 8.29 -14.85
CA TYR A 46 14.59 9.23 -14.69
C TYR A 46 15.94 8.52 -14.53
N VAL A 47 16.03 7.53 -13.63
CA VAL A 47 17.26 6.77 -13.41
C VAL A 47 17.69 6.01 -14.67
N ALA A 48 16.76 5.38 -15.39
CA ALA A 48 17.06 4.70 -16.65
C ALA A 48 17.57 5.67 -17.74
N TYR A 49 16.97 6.86 -17.84
CA TYR A 49 17.43 7.90 -18.74
C TYR A 49 18.83 8.40 -18.36
N ASP A 50 19.07 8.69 -17.08
CA ASP A 50 20.36 9.19 -16.62
C ASP A 50 21.48 8.15 -16.82
N GLU A 51 21.23 6.88 -16.52
CA GLU A 51 22.20 5.79 -16.71
C GLU A 51 22.53 5.59 -18.20
N THR A 52 21.53 5.61 -19.08
CA THR A 52 21.75 5.45 -20.53
C THR A 52 22.51 6.62 -21.13
N VAL A 53 22.17 7.86 -20.75
CA VAL A 53 22.86 9.06 -21.21
C VAL A 53 24.29 9.15 -20.66
N ASN A 54 24.50 8.83 -19.38
CA ASN A 54 25.84 8.82 -18.78
C ASN A 54 26.73 7.70 -19.34
N SER A 55 26.15 6.53 -19.64
CA SER A 55 26.86 5.45 -20.34
C SER A 55 27.29 5.86 -21.74
N ALA A 56 26.43 6.55 -22.49
CA ALA A 56 26.77 7.08 -23.82
C ALA A 56 27.86 8.17 -23.78
N LYS A 57 27.90 9.00 -22.72
CA LYS A 57 28.98 9.99 -22.53
C LYS A 57 30.32 9.35 -22.19
N LYS A 58 30.35 8.25 -21.41
CA LYS A 58 31.58 7.53 -21.06
C LYS A 58 32.24 6.84 -22.26
N SER A 59 31.49 6.45 -23.30
CA SER A 59 32.07 5.82 -24.50
C SER A 59 32.69 6.82 -25.49
N HIS A 60 32.49 8.12 -25.26
CA HIS A 60 33.00 9.20 -26.13
C HIS A 60 34.26 9.91 -25.57
N HIS A 61 34.84 9.40 -24.48
CA HIS A 61 36.13 9.81 -23.93
C HIS A 61 37.18 8.71 -24.08
#